data_AF-A0A7J0EG32-F1
#
_entry.id   AF-A0A7J0EG32-F1
#
_cell.length_a   1.000
_cell.length_b   1.000
_cell.length_c   1.000
_cell.angle_alpha   90.00
_cell.angle_beta   90.00
_cell.angle_gamma   90.00
#
_symmetry.space_group_name_H-M   'P 1'
#
loop_
_entity.id
_entity.type
_entity.pdbx_description
1 polymer ?
#
loop_
_entity_poly.entity_id
_entity_poly.type
_entity_poly.pdbx_seq_one_letter_code
_entity_poly.pdbx_strand_id
1 'polypeptide(L)'
;MVGKNCFAIASDRRLGVQLQTIATDFQRIYKIHDKLFIGLAGLATDAQTLYQKLVFRHKLYQLREERDMKPQTFASLVSALLYEKRFGPFFCQPVIAGLGDEDKPFICTMDSIGAKELAKDFVVAGTASESLYGACEAMFKPDMEAEELFETISQALLSSVDRDCLSGWGGHVYVVRIACVLYVNDDTTCRAVDNPTRLSAMEEQLKNILRGCEDDEKAASTTSFSIGSTHVDRRLHQMLFADRDYEDGSLPTETDYHPSFKPKIMVDRCEEKGYSVVSVKCKDRAKLMFDIVCTLTDMQYVVFHASISSEGPYASQEYYIRHMDGCTLDTEGERERVVKCLEAAIRRRISEGLSLELCAKDRVGLLSEVTRVLRENGLSVTRAGVTTVGELAVIVFYVSDASGNPVDTKTIETLRKEIGQTMMLNVKKVPVSSAKAPEA
;
A
#
# COMPACT_ATOMS: atom_id res chain seq x y z
N MET A 1 3.06 -13.45 -11.40
CA MET A 1 3.13 -12.98 -12.79
C MET A 1 3.84 -11.63 -12.83
N VAL A 2 4.65 -11.40 -13.85
CA VAL A 2 5.27 -10.10 -14.15
C VAL A 2 4.27 -9.30 -14.97
N GLY A 3 4.03 -8.05 -14.58
CA GLY A 3 3.40 -7.07 -15.46
C GLY A 3 4.35 -5.92 -15.73
N LYS A 4 3.81 -4.86 -16.29
CA LYS A 4 4.59 -3.69 -16.64
C LYS A 4 4.87 -2.83 -15.41
N ASN A 5 6.13 -2.73 -15.00
CA ASN A 5 6.58 -2.05 -13.78
C ASN A 5 5.80 -2.45 -12.51
N CYS A 6 5.20 -3.65 -12.52
CA CYS A 6 4.39 -4.18 -11.45
C CYS A 6 4.53 -5.71 -11.44
N PHE A 7 4.13 -6.32 -10.33
CA PHE A 7 4.00 -7.76 -10.25
C PHE A 7 2.71 -8.11 -9.52
N ALA A 8 2.20 -9.29 -9.81
CA ALA A 8 1.09 -9.89 -9.10
C ALA A 8 1.48 -11.26 -8.54
N ILE A 9 1.05 -11.53 -7.30
CA ILE A 9 1.21 -12.84 -6.65
C ILE A 9 -0.15 -13.29 -6.12
N ALA A 10 -0.50 -14.56 -6.35
CA ALA A 10 -1.80 -15.09 -6.00
C ALA A 10 -1.71 -16.51 -5.40
N SER A 11 -2.67 -16.85 -4.54
CA SER A 11 -2.75 -18.14 -3.86
C SER A 11 -4.20 -18.47 -3.51
N ASP A 12 -4.54 -19.76 -3.50
CA ASP A 12 -5.80 -20.26 -2.96
C ASP A 12 -5.85 -20.19 -1.42
N ARG A 13 -7.02 -20.47 -0.84
CA ARG A 13 -7.31 -20.32 0.60
C ARG A 13 -7.50 -21.64 1.35
N ARG A 14 -7.44 -22.79 0.67
CA ARG A 14 -7.72 -24.09 1.29
C ARG A 14 -6.56 -24.60 2.12
N LEU A 15 -6.70 -24.81 3.42
CA LEU A 15 -5.79 -25.70 4.17
C LEU A 15 -6.43 -27.07 4.33
N GLY A 16 -5.70 -28.14 4.03
CA GLY A 16 -6.21 -29.50 4.16
C GLY A 16 -5.14 -30.51 4.53
N VAL A 17 -5.59 -31.65 5.04
CA VAL A 17 -4.80 -32.88 5.20
C VAL A 17 -5.39 -33.90 4.25
N GLN A 18 -4.63 -34.24 3.20
CA GLN A 18 -5.12 -35.05 2.10
C GLN A 18 -6.44 -34.48 1.54
N LEU A 19 -7.49 -35.31 1.46
CA LEU A 19 -8.80 -34.92 0.94
C LEU A 19 -9.67 -34.17 1.97
N GLN A 20 -9.26 -34.12 3.24
CA GLN A 20 -9.99 -33.41 4.28
C GLN A 20 -9.59 -31.93 4.33
N THR A 21 -10.58 -31.04 4.17
CA THR A 21 -10.41 -29.59 4.38
C THR A 21 -10.40 -29.29 5.88
N ILE A 22 -9.41 -28.54 6.34
CA ILE A 22 -9.24 -28.09 7.73
C ILE A 22 -9.63 -26.63 7.88
N ALA A 23 -9.18 -25.76 6.96
CA ALA A 23 -9.52 -24.34 6.94
C ALA A 23 -9.81 -23.86 5.52
N THR A 24 -10.59 -22.79 5.42
CA THR A 24 -11.07 -22.22 4.15
C THR A 24 -10.58 -20.79 3.91
N ASP A 25 -9.73 -20.27 4.80
CA ASP A 25 -9.22 -18.91 4.84
C ASP A 25 -7.71 -18.85 5.14
N PHE A 26 -6.95 -19.85 4.67
CA PHE A 26 -5.53 -19.96 4.96
C PHE A 26 -4.67 -19.09 4.02
N GLN A 27 -3.89 -18.19 4.60
CA GLN A 27 -2.97 -17.33 3.87
C GLN A 27 -1.62 -18.02 3.63
N ARG A 28 -1.14 -17.98 2.39
CA ARG A 28 0.19 -18.51 1.99
C ARG A 28 1.16 -17.46 1.48
N ILE A 29 0.66 -16.25 1.22
CA ILE A 29 1.47 -15.14 0.72
C ILE A 29 1.82 -14.25 1.89
N TYR A 30 3.10 -13.99 2.05
CA TYR A 30 3.65 -13.20 3.14
C TYR A 30 4.47 -12.04 2.59
N LYS A 31 4.32 -10.87 3.22
CA LYS A 31 5.08 -9.67 2.92
C LYS A 31 6.42 -9.73 3.65
N ILE A 32 7.53 -9.53 2.93
CA ILE A 32 8.86 -9.37 3.53
C ILE A 32 9.13 -7.89 3.79
N HIS A 33 8.86 -7.05 2.80
CA HIS A 33 8.85 -5.58 2.87
C HIS A 33 7.91 -5.02 1.80
N ASP A 34 7.80 -3.69 1.68
CA ASP A 34 6.82 -3.02 0.81
C ASP A 34 6.90 -3.42 -0.67
N LYS A 35 8.07 -3.81 -1.15
CA LYS A 35 8.32 -4.17 -2.56
C LYS A 35 8.62 -5.66 -2.77
N LEU A 36 8.48 -6.52 -1.76
CA LEU A 36 8.87 -7.92 -1.84
C LEU A 36 7.93 -8.84 -1.05
N PHE A 37 7.41 -9.83 -1.75
CA PHE A 37 6.49 -10.84 -1.24
C PHE A 37 7.01 -12.24 -1.52
N ILE A 38 6.62 -13.18 -0.66
CA ILE A 38 6.90 -14.60 -0.78
C ILE A 38 5.62 -15.41 -0.58
N GLY A 39 5.29 -16.25 -1.56
CA GLY A 39 4.32 -17.32 -1.43
C GLY A 39 5.01 -18.60 -0.98
N LEU A 40 4.46 -19.29 0.02
CA LEU A 40 4.99 -20.57 0.50
C LEU A 40 3.95 -21.67 0.31
N ALA A 41 4.13 -22.48 -0.73
CA ALA A 41 3.35 -23.68 -0.97
C ALA A 41 4.01 -24.90 -0.29
N GLY A 42 3.22 -25.91 0.08
CA GLY A 42 3.72 -27.15 0.70
C GLY A 42 3.23 -27.34 2.15
N LEU A 43 4.07 -27.91 3.01
CA LEU A 43 3.75 -28.20 4.40
C LEU A 43 3.64 -26.91 5.22
N ALA A 44 2.47 -26.68 5.83
CA ALA A 44 2.15 -25.43 6.51
C ALA A 44 3.09 -25.11 7.70
N THR A 45 3.49 -26.11 8.48
CA THR A 45 4.40 -25.92 9.63
C THR A 45 5.81 -25.51 9.19
N ASP A 46 6.28 -26.10 8.09
CA ASP A 46 7.56 -25.74 7.49
C ASP A 46 7.50 -24.35 6.88
N ALA A 47 6.38 -24.01 6.22
CA ALA A 47 6.17 -22.68 5.64
C ALA A 47 6.23 -21.59 6.73
N GLN A 48 5.54 -21.77 7.85
CA GLN A 48 5.56 -20.82 8.96
C GLN A 48 6.97 -20.68 9.56
N THR A 49 7.67 -21.80 9.76
CA THR A 49 9.04 -21.80 10.31
C THR A 49 10.02 -21.13 9.36
N LEU A 50 9.91 -21.44 8.06
CA LEU A 50 10.75 -20.87 7.01
C LEU A 50 10.51 -19.37 6.89
N TYR A 51 9.25 -18.92 6.88
CA TYR A 51 8.90 -17.50 6.87
C TYR A 51 9.52 -16.73 8.03
N GLN A 52 9.37 -17.23 9.27
CA GLN A 52 9.97 -16.58 10.45
C GLN A 52 11.49 -16.45 10.34
N LYS A 53 12.17 -17.50 9.85
CA LYS A 53 13.61 -17.47 9.61
C LYS A 53 14.01 -16.45 8.54
N LEU A 54 13.24 -16.37 7.45
CA LEU A 54 13.50 -15.43 6.36
C LEU A 54 13.31 -13.98 6.80
N VAL A 55 12.23 -13.68 7.53
CA VAL A 55 12.01 -12.35 8.13
C VAL A 55 13.14 -11.98 9.06
N PHE A 56 13.56 -12.90 9.94
CA PHE A 56 14.67 -12.66 10.85
C PHE A 56 15.98 -12.35 10.11
N ARG A 57 16.32 -13.13 9.07
CA ARG A 57 17.52 -12.91 8.26
C ARG A 57 17.44 -11.60 7.46
N HIS A 58 16.26 -11.26 6.95
CA HIS A 58 16.02 -10.00 6.26
C HIS A 58 16.21 -8.81 7.20
N LYS A 59 15.58 -8.82 8.39
CA LYS A 59 15.73 -7.77 9.40
C LYS A 59 17.19 -7.60 9.85
N LEU A 60 17.91 -8.70 10.06
CA LEU A 60 19.34 -8.66 10.39
C LEU A 60 20.19 -8.00 9.30
N TYR A 61 19.87 -8.26 8.04
CA TYR A 61 20.54 -7.61 6.91
C TYR A 61 20.17 -6.14 6.84
N GLN A 62 18.90 -5.81 7.00
CA GLN A 62 18.40 -4.44 7.00
C GLN A 62 19.11 -3.60 8.07
N LEU A 63 19.29 -4.15 9.28
CA LEU A 63 20.03 -3.51 10.37
C LEU A 63 21.54 -3.36 10.10
N ARG A 64 22.13 -4.26 9.29
CA ARG A 64 23.57 -4.24 8.99
C ARG A 64 23.92 -3.33 7.83
N GLU A 65 23.09 -3.35 6.80
CA GLU A 65 23.34 -2.70 5.50
C GLU A 65 22.49 -1.44 5.31
N GLU A 66 21.61 -1.13 6.27
CA GLU A 66 20.72 0.04 6.29
C GLU A 66 19.87 0.19 5.02
N ARG A 67 19.51 -0.95 4.41
CA ARG A 67 18.70 -1.03 3.19
C ARG A 67 17.96 -2.34 3.11
N ASP A 68 16.83 -2.31 2.40
CA ASP A 68 16.08 -3.53 2.13
C ASP A 68 16.81 -4.43 1.14
N MET A 69 16.68 -5.74 1.35
CA MET A 69 17.17 -6.75 0.42
C MET A 69 16.47 -6.62 -0.93
N LYS A 70 17.27 -6.58 -1.99
CA LYS A 70 16.79 -6.71 -3.36
C LYS A 70 16.17 -8.10 -3.57
N PRO A 71 15.12 -8.24 -4.42
CA PRO A 71 14.48 -9.53 -4.67
C PRO A 71 15.45 -10.64 -5.11
N GLN A 72 16.46 -10.31 -5.93
CA GLN A 72 17.48 -11.25 -6.41
C GLN A 72 18.39 -11.75 -5.28
N THR A 73 18.76 -10.84 -4.37
CA THR A 73 19.57 -11.16 -3.18
C THR A 73 18.76 -12.03 -2.23
N PHE A 74 17.49 -11.68 -2.02
CA PHE A 74 16.59 -12.46 -1.19
C PHE A 74 16.35 -13.86 -1.77
N ALA A 75 16.15 -14.01 -3.08
CA ALA A 75 16.03 -15.32 -3.73
C ALA A 75 17.29 -16.19 -3.52
N SER A 76 18.47 -15.58 -3.52
CA SER A 76 19.72 -16.30 -3.25
C SER A 76 19.86 -16.71 -1.78
N LEU A 77 19.36 -15.89 -0.85
CA LEU A 77 19.27 -16.26 0.57
C LEU A 77 18.32 -17.46 0.77
N VAL A 78 17.13 -17.43 0.18
CA VAL A 78 16.14 -18.52 0.30
C VAL A 78 16.72 -19.81 -0.27
N SER A 79 17.32 -19.75 -1.45
CA SER A 79 17.99 -20.88 -2.11
C SER A 79 19.07 -21.49 -1.21
N ALA A 80 19.95 -20.67 -0.62
CA ALA A 80 20.99 -21.15 0.29
C ALA A 80 20.42 -21.80 1.55
N LEU A 81 19.36 -21.23 2.13
CA LEU A 81 18.73 -21.75 3.35
C LEU A 81 18.07 -23.12 3.10
N LEU A 82 17.37 -23.28 1.97
CA LEU A 82 16.80 -24.57 1.58
C LEU A 82 17.89 -25.61 1.30
N TYR A 83 18.96 -25.20 0.61
CA TYR A 83 20.07 -26.09 0.28
C TYR A 83 20.85 -26.55 1.51
N GLU A 84 21.02 -25.70 2.53
CA GLU A 84 21.61 -26.06 3.82
C GLU A 84 20.88 -27.24 4.47
N LYS A 85 19.57 -27.35 4.21
CA LYS A 85 18.71 -28.42 4.72
C LYS A 85 18.41 -29.51 3.67
N ARG A 86 19.21 -29.66 2.60
CA ARG A 86 18.96 -30.65 1.52
C ARG A 86 18.73 -32.09 2.00
N PHE A 87 19.37 -32.53 3.08
CA PHE A 87 19.20 -33.90 3.64
C PHE A 87 18.06 -34.05 4.66
N GLY A 88 17.38 -32.95 4.98
CA GLY A 88 16.16 -32.90 5.77
C GLY A 88 15.40 -31.63 5.39
N PRO A 89 14.86 -31.57 4.15
CA PRO A 89 14.41 -30.33 3.53
C PRO A 89 13.17 -29.79 4.22
N PHE A 90 13.00 -28.48 4.14
CA PHE A 90 11.68 -27.90 4.36
C PHE A 90 10.81 -28.32 3.17
N PHE A 91 9.64 -28.88 3.44
CA PHE A 91 8.68 -29.27 2.41
C PHE A 91 7.93 -28.04 1.90
N CYS A 92 8.65 -27.08 1.34
CA CYS A 92 8.10 -25.85 0.81
C CYS A 92 8.62 -25.59 -0.59
N GLN A 93 7.74 -25.09 -1.46
CA GLN A 93 8.07 -24.54 -2.78
C GLN A 93 7.81 -23.03 -2.74
N PRO A 94 8.85 -22.21 -2.51
CA PRO A 94 8.69 -20.76 -2.44
C PRO A 94 8.49 -20.13 -3.81
N VAL A 95 7.58 -19.17 -3.87
CA VAL A 95 7.41 -18.25 -4.99
C VAL A 95 7.74 -16.84 -4.50
N ILE A 96 8.75 -16.21 -5.09
CA ILE A 96 9.20 -14.87 -4.72
C ILE A 96 8.76 -13.92 -5.83
N ALA A 97 8.17 -12.80 -5.44
CA ALA A 97 7.80 -11.73 -6.35
C ALA A 97 8.12 -10.38 -5.70
N GLY A 98 8.81 -9.50 -6.44
CA GLY A 98 9.17 -8.19 -5.92
C GLY A 98 9.62 -7.22 -7.01
N LEU A 99 9.76 -5.94 -6.64
CA LEU A 99 10.36 -4.91 -7.48
C LEU A 99 11.83 -4.72 -7.10
N GLY A 100 12.72 -4.88 -8.08
CA GLY A 100 14.16 -4.72 -7.94
C GLY A 100 14.63 -3.29 -8.17
N ASP A 101 15.87 -3.15 -8.66
CA ASP A 101 16.40 -1.85 -9.06
C ASP A 101 15.58 -1.28 -10.22
N GLU A 102 15.39 0.05 -10.21
CA GLU A 102 14.58 0.77 -11.21
C GLU A 102 13.13 0.26 -11.30
N ASP A 103 12.61 -0.29 -10.19
CA ASP A 103 11.26 -0.87 -10.10
C ASP A 103 11.01 -1.99 -11.15
N LYS A 104 12.08 -2.66 -11.60
CA LYS A 104 11.96 -3.81 -12.50
C LYS A 104 11.38 -5.00 -11.74
N PRO A 105 10.26 -5.58 -12.21
CA PRO A 105 9.67 -6.75 -11.56
C PRO A 105 10.61 -7.95 -11.68
N PHE A 106 10.73 -8.67 -10.57
CA PHE A 106 11.50 -9.89 -10.46
C PHE A 106 10.65 -10.97 -9.83
N ILE A 107 10.57 -12.10 -10.51
CA ILE A 107 9.91 -13.31 -10.00
C ILE A 107 10.88 -14.48 -10.03
N CYS A 108 10.73 -15.38 -9.07
CA CYS A 108 11.52 -16.60 -8.97
C CYS A 108 10.71 -17.65 -8.23
N THR A 109 10.72 -18.89 -8.71
CA THR A 109 10.27 -20.03 -7.91
C THR A 109 11.48 -20.92 -7.60
N MET A 110 11.33 -21.84 -6.66
CA MET A 110 12.35 -22.84 -6.38
C MET A 110 11.74 -24.13 -5.82
N ASP A 111 12.45 -25.24 -6.04
CA ASP A 111 12.09 -26.52 -5.43
C ASP A 111 12.38 -26.54 -3.92
N SER A 112 11.99 -27.62 -3.25
CA SER A 112 12.21 -27.81 -1.80
C SER A 112 13.69 -27.91 -1.40
N ILE A 113 14.60 -27.92 -2.37
CA ILE A 113 16.05 -28.03 -2.16
C ILE A 113 16.76 -26.69 -2.47
N GLY A 114 16.03 -25.70 -2.98
CA GLY A 114 16.55 -24.38 -3.30
C GLY A 114 17.11 -24.23 -4.71
N ALA A 115 16.79 -25.12 -5.65
CA ALA A 115 17.10 -24.93 -7.06
C ALA A 115 16.22 -23.81 -7.62
N LYS A 116 16.84 -22.70 -8.03
CA LYS A 116 16.14 -21.51 -8.52
C LYS A 116 15.68 -21.71 -9.96
N GLU A 117 14.41 -21.43 -10.20
CA GLU A 117 13.81 -21.31 -11.51
C GLU A 117 13.45 -19.83 -11.74
N LEU A 118 14.10 -19.25 -12.75
CA LEU A 118 13.94 -17.85 -13.13
C LEU A 118 13.08 -17.78 -14.39
N ALA A 119 12.00 -17.02 -14.32
CA ALA A 119 11.11 -16.77 -15.43
C ALA A 119 10.95 -15.27 -15.65
N LYS A 120 10.62 -14.87 -16.88
CA LYS A 120 10.41 -13.45 -17.25
C LYS A 120 8.94 -13.07 -17.28
N ASP A 121 8.07 -14.07 -17.28
CA ASP A 121 6.64 -14.03 -17.54
C ASP A 121 5.87 -14.40 -16.28
N PHE A 122 5.89 -15.68 -15.88
CA PHE A 122 5.20 -16.16 -14.70
C PHE A 122 5.88 -17.40 -14.11
N VAL A 123 5.57 -17.66 -12.84
CA VAL A 123 5.99 -18.88 -12.14
C VAL A 123 4.82 -19.38 -11.33
N VAL A 124 4.74 -20.70 -11.15
CA VAL A 124 3.69 -21.35 -10.38
C VAL A 124 4.29 -22.38 -9.43
N ALA A 125 3.59 -22.69 -8.35
CA ALA A 125 4.00 -23.69 -7.36
C ALA A 125 2.77 -24.31 -6.68
N GLY A 126 2.92 -25.48 -6.07
CA GLY A 126 1.84 -26.19 -5.39
C GLY A 126 1.22 -27.32 -6.22
N THR A 127 0.10 -27.86 -5.72
CA THR A 127 -0.56 -29.05 -6.29
C THR A 127 -1.28 -28.78 -7.60
N ALA A 128 -1.81 -27.57 -7.78
CA ALA A 128 -2.49 -27.14 -9.00
C ALA A 128 -1.53 -26.66 -10.10
N SER A 129 -0.22 -26.89 -9.98
CA SER A 129 0.80 -26.32 -10.87
C SER A 129 0.59 -26.65 -12.34
N GLU A 130 0.23 -27.90 -12.68
CA GLU A 130 -0.04 -28.30 -14.07
C GLU A 130 -1.22 -27.54 -14.69
N SER A 131 -2.32 -27.39 -13.93
CA SER A 131 -3.49 -26.63 -14.39
C SER A 131 -3.19 -25.13 -14.48
N LEU A 132 -2.43 -24.60 -13.51
CA LEU A 132 -1.97 -23.22 -13.50
C LEU A 132 -1.07 -22.91 -14.68
N TYR A 133 -0.13 -23.79 -15.04
CA TYR A 133 0.71 -23.61 -16.23
C TYR A 133 -0.17 -23.46 -17.48
N GLY A 134 -1.09 -24.39 -17.74
CA GLY A 134 -1.97 -24.31 -18.91
C GLY A 134 -2.85 -23.05 -18.93
N ALA A 135 -3.37 -22.62 -17.78
CA ALA A 135 -4.19 -21.41 -17.68
C ALA A 135 -3.35 -20.13 -17.86
N CYS A 136 -2.18 -20.05 -17.24
CA CYS A 136 -1.27 -18.91 -17.35
C CYS A 136 -0.75 -18.78 -18.79
N GLU A 137 -0.33 -19.87 -19.44
CA GLU A 137 0.14 -19.85 -20.83
C GLU A 137 -0.93 -19.36 -21.81
N ALA A 138 -2.20 -19.68 -21.56
CA ALA A 138 -3.30 -19.27 -22.43
C ALA A 138 -3.69 -17.80 -22.27
N MET A 139 -3.61 -17.26 -21.05
CA MET A 139 -4.13 -15.92 -20.73
C MET A 139 -3.04 -14.86 -20.62
N PHE A 140 -1.82 -15.22 -20.24
CA PHE A 140 -0.72 -14.29 -20.05
C PHE A 140 -0.32 -13.60 -21.36
N LYS A 141 -0.03 -12.31 -21.25
CA LYS A 141 0.59 -11.51 -22.31
C LYS A 141 1.72 -10.70 -21.71
N PRO A 142 2.80 -10.46 -22.48
CA PRO A 142 3.84 -9.55 -22.04
C PRO A 142 3.30 -8.13 -21.84
N ASP A 143 3.90 -7.41 -20.90
CA ASP A 143 3.65 -5.98 -20.63
C ASP A 143 2.21 -5.59 -20.28
N MET A 144 1.48 -6.51 -19.63
CA MET A 144 0.16 -6.25 -19.08
C MET A 144 0.19 -5.11 -18.04
N GLU A 145 -0.79 -4.23 -18.14
CA GLU A 145 -1.05 -3.23 -17.11
C GLU A 145 -1.56 -3.92 -15.83
N ALA A 146 -1.40 -3.26 -14.69
CA ALA A 146 -1.66 -3.91 -13.42
C ALA A 146 -3.14 -4.32 -13.19
N GLU A 147 -4.11 -3.72 -13.91
CA GLU A 147 -5.52 -4.15 -13.87
C GLU A 147 -5.74 -5.40 -14.73
N GLU A 148 -5.21 -5.41 -15.95
CA GLU A 148 -5.23 -6.57 -16.84
C GLU A 148 -4.49 -7.75 -16.19
N LEU A 149 -3.37 -7.47 -15.50
CA LEU A 149 -2.61 -8.46 -14.75
C LEU A 149 -3.41 -9.03 -13.58
N PHE A 150 -4.16 -8.19 -12.86
CA PHE A 150 -5.04 -8.63 -11.78
C PHE A 150 -6.16 -9.53 -12.30
N GLU A 151 -6.80 -9.15 -13.40
CA GLU A 151 -7.85 -9.96 -14.01
C GLU A 151 -7.29 -11.31 -14.50
N THR A 152 -6.16 -11.26 -15.23
CA THR A 152 -5.49 -12.45 -15.77
C THR A 152 -5.09 -13.43 -14.68
N ILE A 153 -4.43 -12.97 -13.61
CA ILE A 153 -4.00 -13.86 -12.53
C ILE A 153 -5.19 -14.41 -11.74
N SER A 154 -6.25 -13.62 -11.57
CA SER A 154 -7.48 -14.04 -10.88
C SER A 154 -8.21 -15.13 -11.67
N GLN A 155 -8.37 -14.94 -12.98
CA GLN A 155 -8.99 -15.92 -13.87
C GLN A 155 -8.14 -17.20 -13.93
N ALA A 156 -6.81 -17.08 -14.07
CA ALA A 156 -5.89 -18.22 -14.07
C ALA A 156 -5.97 -19.03 -12.77
N LEU A 157 -6.05 -18.36 -11.63
CA LEU A 157 -6.19 -19.02 -10.35
C LEU A 157 -7.54 -19.74 -10.24
N LEU A 158 -8.64 -19.05 -10.50
CA LEU A 158 -9.99 -19.62 -10.37
C LEU A 158 -10.19 -20.82 -11.30
N SER A 159 -9.78 -20.71 -12.57
CA SER A 159 -9.91 -21.80 -13.54
C SER A 159 -9.10 -23.04 -13.15
N SER A 160 -7.97 -22.85 -12.47
CA SER A 160 -7.08 -23.93 -12.06
C SER A 160 -7.50 -24.56 -10.74
N VAL A 161 -7.97 -23.74 -9.80
CA VAL A 161 -8.48 -24.18 -8.50
C VAL A 161 -9.72 -25.06 -8.67
N ASP A 162 -10.59 -24.77 -9.62
CA ASP A 162 -11.77 -25.61 -9.91
C ASP A 162 -11.40 -27.01 -10.46
N ARG A 163 -10.17 -27.20 -10.94
CA ARG A 163 -9.66 -28.48 -11.45
C ARG A 163 -8.90 -29.30 -10.41
N ASP A 164 -8.35 -28.66 -9.38
CA ASP A 164 -7.59 -29.32 -8.33
C ASP A 164 -8.41 -29.49 -7.05
N CYS A 165 -8.70 -30.73 -6.66
CA CYS A 165 -9.44 -31.02 -5.43
C CYS A 165 -8.66 -30.69 -4.14
N LEU A 166 -7.35 -30.44 -4.24
CA LEU A 166 -6.50 -30.06 -3.12
C LEU A 166 -6.36 -28.54 -2.93
N SER A 167 -6.79 -27.75 -3.91
CA SER A 167 -6.84 -26.28 -3.86
C SER A 167 -8.30 -25.83 -3.73
N GLY A 168 -8.56 -24.59 -3.28
CA GLY A 168 -9.96 -24.16 -3.14
C GLY A 168 -10.23 -22.87 -2.40
N TRP A 169 -11.53 -22.60 -2.29
CA TRP A 169 -12.12 -21.57 -1.43
C TRP A 169 -11.79 -20.13 -1.84
N GLY A 170 -11.63 -19.90 -3.15
CA GLY A 170 -11.26 -18.60 -3.72
C GLY A 170 -9.75 -18.37 -3.66
N GLY A 171 -9.33 -17.11 -3.69
CA GLY A 171 -7.91 -16.76 -3.68
C GLY A 171 -7.62 -15.38 -3.14
N HIS A 172 -6.41 -15.22 -2.63
CA HIS A 172 -5.80 -13.91 -2.36
C HIS A 172 -4.94 -13.53 -3.55
N VAL A 173 -5.08 -12.30 -4.03
CA VAL A 173 -4.29 -11.72 -5.12
C VAL A 173 -3.73 -10.40 -4.62
N TYR A 174 -2.42 -10.23 -4.71
CA TYR A 174 -1.74 -8.99 -4.37
C TYR A 174 -1.12 -8.40 -5.62
N VAL A 175 -1.33 -7.10 -5.83
CA VAL A 175 -0.73 -6.32 -6.92
C VAL A 175 -0.06 -5.10 -6.31
N VAL A 176 1.21 -4.87 -6.65
CA VAL A 176 1.99 -3.76 -6.08
C VAL A 176 2.25 -2.68 -7.14
N ARG A 177 1.95 -1.42 -6.81
CA ARG A 177 2.08 -0.21 -7.66
C ARG A 177 2.69 0.98 -6.89
N ILE A 178 3.10 2.03 -7.60
CA ILE A 178 3.61 3.31 -7.03
C ILE A 178 2.72 4.48 -7.53
N ALA A 179 2.39 5.44 -6.65
CA ALA A 179 1.61 6.64 -7.00
C ALA A 179 2.29 7.95 -6.52
N CYS A 180 2.19 9.03 -7.31
CA CYS A 180 2.77 10.36 -7.02
C CYS A 180 1.89 11.50 -7.57
N VAL A 181 1.83 12.65 -6.89
CA VAL A 181 1.15 13.88 -7.34
C VAL A 181 2.14 15.05 -7.31
N LEU A 182 2.25 15.79 -8.43
CA LEU A 182 3.20 16.90 -8.61
C LEU A 182 2.44 18.20 -8.96
N TYR A 183 2.83 19.32 -8.36
CA TYR A 183 2.38 20.67 -8.75
C TYR A 183 3.47 21.35 -9.56
N VAL A 184 3.11 21.85 -10.75
CA VAL A 184 4.07 22.53 -11.63
C VAL A 184 3.57 23.94 -11.92
N ASN A 185 4.37 24.94 -11.54
CA ASN A 185 4.11 26.35 -11.81
C ASN A 185 5.08 26.85 -12.89
N ASP A 186 4.66 27.86 -13.64
CA ASP A 186 5.52 28.55 -14.59
C ASP A 186 6.49 29.48 -13.85
N ASP A 187 7.79 29.33 -14.08
CA ASP A 187 8.86 30.07 -13.38
C ASP A 187 8.74 31.60 -13.60
N THR A 188 8.36 32.00 -14.80
CA THR A 188 8.28 33.43 -15.18
C THR A 188 7.04 34.15 -14.63
N THR A 189 5.93 33.43 -14.45
CA THR A 189 4.65 34.02 -14.05
C THR A 189 4.20 33.63 -12.64
N CYS A 190 4.87 32.65 -12.03
CA CYS A 190 4.51 32.01 -10.76
C CYS A 190 3.04 31.56 -10.69
N ARG A 191 2.42 31.27 -11.85
CA ARG A 191 1.03 30.83 -11.99
C ARG A 191 0.94 29.43 -12.59
N ALA A 192 -0.25 28.82 -12.47
CA ALA A 192 -0.55 27.56 -13.11
C ALA A 192 -0.36 27.68 -14.62
N VAL A 193 0.21 26.64 -15.23
CA VAL A 193 0.39 26.58 -16.68
C VAL A 193 -0.98 26.29 -17.31
N ASP A 194 -1.64 27.33 -17.85
CA ASP A 194 -2.98 27.18 -18.44
C ASP A 194 -2.94 26.87 -19.94
N ASN A 195 -1.75 26.93 -20.57
CA ASN A 195 -1.62 26.74 -22.00
C ASN A 195 -1.61 25.24 -22.35
N PRO A 196 -2.60 24.72 -23.10
CA PRO A 196 -2.73 23.30 -23.39
C PRO A 196 -1.54 22.72 -24.16
N THR A 197 -0.89 23.49 -25.05
CA THR A 197 0.29 22.99 -25.79
C THR A 197 1.51 22.85 -24.89
N ARG A 198 1.71 23.77 -23.94
CA ARG A 198 2.77 23.65 -22.92
C ARG A 198 2.49 22.50 -21.96
N LEU A 199 1.23 22.34 -21.53
CA LEU A 199 0.83 21.21 -20.69
C LEU A 199 1.10 19.87 -21.38
N SER A 200 0.75 19.71 -22.66
CA SER A 200 1.06 18.50 -23.42
C SER A 200 2.56 18.28 -23.57
N ALA A 201 3.35 19.32 -23.85
CA ALA A 201 4.81 19.19 -23.91
C ALA A 201 5.43 18.82 -22.56
N MET A 202 4.90 19.36 -21.45
CA MET A 202 5.32 19.02 -20.09
C MET A 202 4.89 17.61 -19.70
N GLU A 203 3.69 17.18 -20.10
CA GLU A 203 3.22 15.81 -19.96
C GLU A 203 4.16 14.84 -20.66
N GLU A 204 4.55 15.15 -21.89
CA GLU A 204 5.48 14.36 -22.68
C GLU A 204 6.88 14.32 -22.04
N GLN A 205 7.40 15.47 -21.58
CA GLN A 205 8.68 15.54 -20.88
C GLN A 205 8.65 14.78 -19.53
N LEU A 206 7.58 14.90 -18.76
CA LEU A 206 7.42 14.15 -17.50
C LEU A 206 7.23 12.67 -17.76
N LYS A 207 6.51 12.28 -18.82
CA LYS A 207 6.44 10.90 -19.28
C LYS A 207 7.84 10.37 -19.64
N ASN A 208 8.69 11.18 -20.26
CA ASN A 208 10.07 10.81 -20.58
C ASN A 208 10.98 10.73 -19.35
N ILE A 209 10.75 11.53 -18.30
CA ILE A 209 11.48 11.44 -17.02
C ILE A 209 11.01 10.21 -16.21
N LEU A 210 9.72 9.92 -16.24
CA LEU A 210 9.11 8.76 -15.56
C LEU A 210 9.34 7.45 -16.32
N ARG A 211 9.53 7.52 -17.64
CA ARG A 211 10.11 6.45 -18.48
C ARG A 211 11.64 6.53 -18.38
N GLY A 212 12.20 6.06 -17.28
CA GLY A 212 13.63 5.82 -17.25
C GLY A 212 14.03 4.82 -18.36
N CYS A 213 14.88 5.27 -19.29
CA CYS A 213 15.50 4.55 -20.41
C CYS A 213 14.59 4.19 -21.60
N GLU A 214 15.13 4.46 -22.79
CA GLU A 214 14.49 4.42 -24.11
C GLU A 214 13.97 3.03 -24.55
N ASP A 215 13.12 3.07 -25.58
CA ASP A 215 12.38 1.98 -26.24
C ASP A 215 11.15 1.45 -25.48
N ASP A 216 10.06 2.23 -25.48
CA ASP A 216 8.74 1.69 -25.89
C ASP A 216 7.64 2.76 -25.81
N GLU A 217 7.03 3.07 -26.95
CA GLU A 217 5.97 4.08 -27.12
C GLU A 217 4.68 3.83 -26.32
N LYS A 218 4.60 2.76 -25.52
CA LYS A 218 3.40 2.44 -24.75
C LYS A 218 3.51 2.45 -23.23
N ALA A 219 4.55 2.94 -22.56
CA ALA A 219 4.60 3.00 -21.08
C ALA A 219 3.41 3.77 -20.45
N ALA A 220 2.56 3.07 -19.70
CA ALA A 220 1.44 3.65 -18.97
C ALA A 220 1.90 4.08 -17.57
N SER A 221 2.74 5.12 -17.52
CA SER A 221 2.59 6.08 -16.44
C SER A 221 1.33 6.89 -16.75
N THR A 222 0.25 6.74 -15.98
CA THR A 222 -0.96 7.56 -16.16
C THR A 222 -0.70 8.94 -15.58
N THR A 223 0.04 9.77 -16.32
CA THR A 223 0.16 11.19 -16.03
C THR A 223 -1.14 11.85 -16.43
N SER A 224 -1.95 12.29 -15.45
CA SER A 224 -3.20 13.01 -15.73
C SER A 224 -3.11 14.43 -15.20
N PHE A 225 -3.25 15.41 -16.09
CA PHE A 225 -3.37 16.81 -15.71
C PHE A 225 -4.83 17.12 -15.38
N SER A 226 -5.06 17.72 -14.21
CA SER A 226 -6.35 18.28 -13.85
C SER A 226 -6.28 19.79 -14.01
N ILE A 227 -7.10 20.35 -14.90
CA ILE A 227 -7.22 21.79 -15.09
C ILE A 227 -8.28 22.29 -14.10
N GLY A 228 -7.83 23.01 -13.08
CA GLY A 228 -8.66 23.59 -12.03
C GLY A 228 -7.98 23.56 -10.67
N SER A 229 -8.46 24.37 -9.72
CA SER A 229 -7.99 24.35 -8.34
C SER A 229 -8.44 23.07 -7.62
N THR A 230 -7.87 21.92 -7.97
CA THR A 230 -8.06 20.70 -7.19
C THR A 230 -7.09 20.69 -6.02
N HIS A 231 -7.65 20.79 -4.82
CA HIS A 231 -6.89 20.64 -3.57
C HIS A 231 -6.16 19.29 -3.58
N VAL A 232 -4.86 19.26 -3.21
CA VAL A 232 -3.98 18.07 -3.28
C VAL A 232 -4.68 16.84 -2.72
N ASP A 233 -5.27 17.04 -1.54
CA ASP A 233 -5.92 16.00 -0.78
C ASP A 233 -7.16 15.45 -1.49
N ARG A 234 -7.90 16.29 -2.21
CA ARG A 234 -9.08 15.89 -2.98
C ARG A 234 -8.67 15.05 -4.18
N ARG A 235 -7.64 15.48 -4.91
CA ARG A 235 -7.17 14.77 -6.11
C ARG A 235 -6.58 13.41 -5.76
N LEU A 236 -5.75 13.36 -4.71
CA LEU A 236 -5.21 12.09 -4.21
C LEU A 236 -6.34 11.16 -3.76
N HIS A 237 -7.36 11.69 -3.07
CA HIS A 237 -8.53 10.90 -2.68
C HIS A 237 -9.26 10.30 -3.89
N GLN A 238 -9.48 11.09 -4.96
CA GLN A 238 -10.10 10.61 -6.19
C GLN A 238 -9.28 9.55 -6.91
N MET A 239 -7.95 9.73 -6.96
CA MET A 239 -7.06 8.74 -7.58
C MET A 239 -7.09 7.42 -6.81
N LEU A 240 -7.00 7.46 -5.48
CA LEU A 240 -7.05 6.26 -4.63
C LEU A 240 -8.44 5.58 -4.69
N PHE A 241 -9.52 6.36 -4.70
CA PHE A 241 -10.88 5.83 -4.86
C PHE A 241 -11.09 5.19 -6.24
N ALA A 242 -10.55 5.79 -7.31
CA ALA A 242 -10.61 5.23 -8.66
C ALA A 242 -9.83 3.91 -8.78
N ASP A 243 -8.75 3.75 -8.00
CA ASP A 243 -7.95 2.53 -7.90
C ASP A 243 -8.62 1.42 -7.05
N ARG A 244 -9.85 1.66 -6.55
CA ARG A 244 -10.68 0.69 -5.79
C ARG A 244 -10.01 0.06 -4.57
N ASP A 245 -9.16 0.82 -3.90
CA ASP A 245 -8.49 0.44 -2.65
C ASP A 245 -9.41 0.04 -1.48
N TYR A 246 -10.73 0.21 -1.63
CA TYR A 246 -11.76 -0.24 -0.68
C TYR A 246 -12.28 -1.66 -0.94
N GLU A 247 -11.97 -2.27 -2.09
CA GLU A 247 -12.35 -3.65 -2.42
C GLU A 247 -11.34 -4.68 -1.89
N ASP A 248 -10.11 -4.24 -1.58
CA ASP A 248 -9.05 -5.12 -1.13
C ASP A 248 -9.29 -5.56 0.33
N GLY A 249 -9.61 -6.85 0.51
CA GLY A 249 -9.72 -7.50 1.82
C GLY A 249 -8.37 -7.65 2.54
N SER A 250 -7.29 -7.08 1.99
CA SER A 250 -5.94 -7.03 2.55
C SER A 250 -5.77 -5.95 3.65
N LEU A 251 -6.80 -5.74 4.46
CA LEU A 251 -6.56 -5.11 5.75
C LEU A 251 -5.68 -6.05 6.57
N PRO A 252 -4.59 -5.56 7.19
CA PRO A 252 -3.78 -6.38 8.07
C PRO A 252 -4.70 -7.08 9.06
N THR A 253 -4.58 -8.41 9.11
CA THR A 253 -5.25 -9.26 10.10
C THR A 253 -5.02 -8.70 11.50
N GLU A 254 -5.90 -9.06 12.44
CA GLU A 254 -6.08 -8.53 13.81
C GLU A 254 -4.83 -8.35 14.71
N THR A 255 -3.62 -8.58 14.22
CA THR A 255 -2.35 -8.54 14.94
C THR A 255 -1.50 -7.29 14.73
N ASP A 256 -1.78 -6.42 13.75
CA ASP A 256 -0.90 -5.26 13.45
C ASP A 256 -1.37 -3.92 14.05
N TYR A 257 -2.49 -3.89 14.77
CA TYR A 257 -2.99 -2.68 15.42
C TYR A 257 -3.53 -2.95 16.82
N HIS A 258 -3.34 -2.00 17.73
CA HIS A 258 -4.01 -2.05 19.03
C HIS A 258 -5.54 -1.98 18.79
N PRO A 259 -6.37 -2.88 19.36
CA PRO A 259 -7.81 -3.01 19.07
C PRO A 259 -8.67 -1.77 19.39
N SER A 260 -8.07 -0.73 19.96
CA SER A 260 -8.71 0.55 20.29
C SER A 260 -8.91 1.50 19.09
N PHE A 261 -8.36 1.22 17.91
CA PHE A 261 -8.30 2.19 16.79
C PHE A 261 -9.18 1.87 15.56
N LYS A 262 -9.95 0.78 15.57
CA LYS A 262 -10.85 0.46 14.44
C LYS A 262 -11.99 1.49 14.36
N PRO A 263 -12.19 2.18 13.22
CA PRO A 263 -13.34 3.05 13.05
C PRO A 263 -14.61 2.20 13.08
N LYS A 264 -15.58 2.61 13.89
CA LYS A 264 -16.91 2.00 13.93
C LYS A 264 -17.82 2.81 13.03
N ILE A 265 -18.24 2.21 11.92
CA ILE A 265 -19.13 2.84 10.95
C ILE A 265 -20.43 2.06 10.95
N MET A 266 -21.55 2.74 11.18
CA MET A 266 -22.90 2.16 11.13
C MET A 266 -23.72 2.93 10.09
N VAL A 267 -24.58 2.22 9.37
CA VAL A 267 -25.46 2.81 8.36
C VAL A 267 -26.88 2.42 8.70
N ASP A 268 -27.63 3.39 9.22
CA ASP A 268 -29.00 3.21 9.65
C ASP A 268 -29.99 3.84 8.66
N ARG A 269 -31.18 3.24 8.54
CA ARG A 269 -32.26 3.77 7.70
C ARG A 269 -33.21 4.59 8.54
N CYS A 270 -33.53 5.80 8.08
CA CYS A 270 -34.61 6.61 8.65
C CYS A 270 -35.81 6.60 7.70
N GLU A 271 -36.78 5.71 7.96
CA GLU A 271 -37.97 5.52 7.10
C GLU A 271 -38.89 6.75 7.07
N GLU A 272 -38.98 7.50 8.17
CA GLU A 272 -39.89 8.64 8.30
C GLU A 272 -39.48 9.88 7.47
N LYS A 273 -38.19 10.02 7.11
CA LYS A 273 -37.65 11.21 6.44
C LYS A 273 -37.00 10.93 5.08
N GLY A 274 -36.92 9.67 4.65
CA GLY A 274 -36.34 9.30 3.36
C GLY A 274 -34.84 9.63 3.23
N TYR A 275 -34.09 9.38 4.31
CA TYR A 275 -32.63 9.54 4.36
C TYR A 275 -31.97 8.32 5.00
N SER A 276 -30.70 8.10 4.67
CA SER A 276 -29.83 7.15 5.35
C SER A 276 -28.89 7.91 6.28
N VAL A 277 -28.63 7.38 7.47
CA VAL A 277 -27.76 7.99 8.47
C VAL A 277 -26.49 7.16 8.55
N VAL A 278 -25.35 7.81 8.28
CA VAL A 278 -24.03 7.20 8.42
C VAL A 278 -23.38 7.72 9.69
N SER A 279 -23.21 6.83 10.66
CA SER A 279 -22.62 7.14 11.97
C SER A 279 -21.19 6.62 12.02
N VAL A 280 -20.23 7.52 12.12
CA VAL A 280 -18.79 7.23 12.16
C VAL A 280 -18.23 7.59 13.53
N LYS A 281 -17.71 6.61 14.24
CA LYS A 281 -16.98 6.79 15.50
C LYS A 281 -15.55 6.31 15.37
N CYS A 282 -14.60 7.23 15.45
CA CYS A 282 -13.17 6.90 15.32
C CYS A 282 -12.29 7.92 16.05
N LYS A 283 -10.97 7.73 16.02
CA LYS A 283 -10.02 8.70 16.60
C LYS A 283 -10.14 10.03 15.86
N ASP A 284 -10.30 11.12 16.61
CA ASP A 284 -10.36 12.44 16.01
C ASP A 284 -9.01 12.82 15.38
N ARG A 285 -9.06 13.42 14.21
CA ARG A 285 -7.89 13.92 13.49
C ARG A 285 -8.26 15.02 12.52
N ALA A 286 -7.26 15.84 12.21
CA ALA A 286 -7.38 16.83 11.14
C ALA A 286 -7.84 16.17 9.83
N LYS A 287 -8.77 16.85 9.14
CA LYS A 287 -9.34 16.43 7.85
C LYS A 287 -10.18 15.14 7.88
N LEU A 288 -10.54 14.62 9.05
CA LEU A 288 -11.44 13.46 9.15
C LEU A 288 -12.80 13.72 8.46
N MET A 289 -13.43 14.85 8.77
CA MET A 289 -14.68 15.27 8.11
C MET A 289 -14.51 15.40 6.59
N PHE A 290 -13.38 15.97 6.15
CA PHE A 290 -13.07 16.13 4.72
C PHE A 290 -13.01 14.78 4.00
N ASP A 291 -12.33 13.79 4.58
CA ASP A 291 -12.20 12.47 3.95
C ASP A 291 -13.57 11.77 3.87
N ILE A 292 -14.39 11.87 4.93
CA ILE A 292 -15.75 11.28 4.95
C ILE A 292 -16.63 11.93 3.89
N VAL A 293 -16.70 13.26 3.84
CA VAL A 293 -17.53 13.99 2.87
C VAL A 293 -17.03 13.76 1.44
N CYS A 294 -15.71 13.73 1.20
CA CYS A 294 -15.16 13.42 -0.12
C CYS A 294 -15.54 12.02 -0.57
N THR A 295 -15.46 11.03 0.32
CA THR A 295 -15.87 9.64 0.03
C THR A 295 -17.34 9.57 -0.33
N LEU A 296 -18.21 10.17 0.48
CA LEU A 296 -19.65 10.19 0.21
C LEU A 296 -19.95 10.87 -1.14
N THR A 297 -19.29 11.98 -1.43
CA THR A 297 -19.46 12.71 -2.70
C THR A 297 -18.94 11.91 -3.89
N ASP A 298 -17.79 11.24 -3.77
CA ASP A 298 -17.23 10.36 -4.83
C ASP A 298 -18.13 9.17 -5.12
N MET A 299 -18.83 8.68 -4.09
CA MET A 299 -19.87 7.66 -4.20
C MET A 299 -21.24 8.22 -4.63
N GLN A 300 -21.33 9.49 -5.05
CA GLN A 300 -22.55 10.15 -5.53
C GLN A 300 -23.65 10.29 -4.46
N TYR A 301 -23.27 10.42 -3.19
CA TYR A 301 -24.19 10.77 -2.10
C TYR A 301 -24.16 12.27 -1.79
N VAL A 302 -25.34 12.82 -1.53
CA VAL A 302 -25.56 14.20 -1.07
C VAL A 302 -25.75 14.18 0.44
N VAL A 303 -24.93 14.96 1.15
CA VAL A 303 -25.07 15.20 2.59
C VAL A 303 -26.02 16.39 2.81
N PHE A 304 -27.13 16.17 3.51
CA PHE A 304 -28.10 17.22 3.83
C PHE A 304 -27.82 17.88 5.17
N HIS A 305 -27.48 17.06 6.14
CA HIS A 305 -27.19 17.47 7.50
C HIS A 305 -26.06 16.61 8.03
N ALA A 306 -25.24 17.19 8.89
CA ALA A 306 -24.23 16.46 9.62
C ALA A 306 -24.18 16.96 11.06
N SER A 307 -24.11 16.03 12.00
CA SER A 307 -23.85 16.30 13.42
C SER A 307 -22.45 15.81 13.75
N ILE A 308 -21.62 16.67 14.31
CA ILE A 308 -20.20 16.39 14.53
C ILE A 308 -19.87 16.76 15.97
N SER A 309 -19.47 15.76 16.75
CA SER A 309 -18.99 15.93 18.11
C SER A 309 -17.58 15.34 18.25
N SER A 310 -16.79 15.96 19.11
CA SER A 310 -15.46 15.47 19.48
C SER A 310 -15.40 15.34 21.00
N GLU A 311 -15.15 14.12 21.47
CA GLU A 311 -15.05 13.76 22.88
C GLU A 311 -13.63 13.25 23.15
N GLY A 312 -12.77 14.16 23.61
CA GLY A 312 -11.36 13.86 23.87
C GLY A 312 -10.61 13.47 22.59
N PRO A 313 -9.96 12.29 22.53
CA PRO A 313 -9.24 11.85 21.34
C PRO A 313 -10.15 11.18 20.28
N TYR A 314 -11.47 11.15 20.47
CA TYR A 314 -12.42 10.48 19.57
C TYR A 314 -13.42 11.47 18.98
N ALA A 315 -13.75 11.29 17.70
CA ALA A 315 -14.83 12.00 17.02
C ALA A 315 -16.00 11.06 16.78
N SER A 316 -17.22 11.57 16.96
CA SER A 316 -18.47 10.95 16.56
C SER A 316 -19.14 11.85 15.53
N GLN A 317 -19.38 11.33 14.33
CA GLN A 317 -19.93 12.10 13.23
C GLN A 317 -21.10 11.36 12.61
N GLU A 318 -22.24 12.01 12.49
CA GLU A 318 -23.46 11.47 11.91
C GLU A 318 -23.78 12.27 10.64
N TYR A 319 -23.87 11.58 9.50
CA TYR A 319 -24.15 12.18 8.21
C TYR A 319 -25.48 11.69 7.67
N TYR A 320 -26.37 12.63 7.37
CA TYR A 320 -27.68 12.35 6.77
C TYR A 320 -27.53 12.46 5.26
N ILE A 321 -27.57 11.31 4.58
CA ILE A 321 -27.26 11.19 3.16
C ILE A 321 -28.43 10.68 2.33
N ARG A 322 -28.42 11.03 1.05
CA ARG A 322 -29.28 10.48 0.00
C ARG A 322 -28.47 10.32 -1.28
N HIS A 323 -28.79 9.34 -2.11
CA HIS A 323 -28.18 9.25 -3.43
C HIS A 323 -28.55 10.48 -4.29
N MET A 324 -27.69 10.87 -5.23
CA MET A 324 -27.98 11.95 -6.19
C MET A 324 -29.30 11.71 -6.95
N ASP A 325 -29.65 10.44 -7.19
CA ASP A 325 -30.90 10.04 -7.86
C ASP A 325 -32.13 10.08 -6.94
N GLY A 326 -31.96 10.49 -5.68
CA GLY A 326 -33.05 10.62 -4.71
C GLY A 326 -33.38 9.36 -3.91
N CYS A 327 -32.78 8.21 -4.25
CA CYS A 327 -32.98 6.94 -3.54
C CYS A 327 -32.20 6.88 -2.21
N THR A 328 -32.69 6.04 -1.29
CA THR A 328 -31.98 5.69 -0.05
C THR A 328 -31.08 4.47 -0.25
N LEU A 329 -30.16 4.22 0.70
CA LEU A 329 -29.33 3.00 0.73
C LEU A 329 -30.20 1.77 1.03
N ASP A 330 -30.78 1.20 -0.03
CA ASP A 330 -31.82 0.19 0.07
C ASP A 330 -31.26 -1.25 0.05
N THR A 331 -30.07 -1.46 -0.51
CA THR A 331 -29.43 -2.79 -0.56
C THR A 331 -28.34 -2.97 0.49
N GLU A 332 -28.18 -4.19 1.02
CA GLU A 332 -27.08 -4.51 1.94
C GLU A 332 -25.71 -4.32 1.28
N GLY A 333 -25.58 -4.62 -0.02
CA GLY A 333 -24.33 -4.46 -0.77
C GLY A 333 -23.86 -3.02 -0.89
N GLU A 334 -24.77 -2.06 -1.12
CA GLU A 334 -24.41 -0.64 -1.15
C GLU A 334 -24.01 -0.12 0.24
N ARG A 335 -24.68 -0.59 1.30
CA ARG A 335 -24.32 -0.26 2.69
C ARG A 335 -22.92 -0.75 3.02
N GLU A 336 -22.62 -2.01 2.70
CA GLU A 336 -21.30 -2.59 2.92
C GLU A 336 -20.22 -1.85 2.11
N ARG A 337 -20.53 -1.47 0.86
CA ARG A 337 -19.63 -0.66 0.03
C ARG A 337 -19.33 0.70 0.65
N VAL A 338 -20.33 1.40 1.18
CA VAL A 338 -20.16 2.69 1.87
C VAL A 338 -19.27 2.52 3.11
N VAL A 339 -19.50 1.48 3.91
CA VAL A 339 -18.67 1.17 5.08
C VAL A 339 -17.21 0.94 4.67
N LYS A 340 -16.95 0.10 3.67
CA LYS A 340 -15.59 -0.20 3.19
C LYS A 340 -14.88 1.04 2.64
N CYS A 341 -15.57 1.84 1.83
CA CYS A 341 -15.01 3.08 1.27
C CYS A 341 -14.62 4.07 2.37
N LEU A 342 -15.48 4.25 3.36
CA LEU A 342 -15.23 5.14 4.50
C LEU A 342 -14.13 4.61 5.40
N GLU A 343 -14.08 3.30 5.64
CA GLU A 343 -13.03 2.67 6.43
C GLU A 343 -11.66 2.83 5.76
N ALA A 344 -11.57 2.58 4.46
CA ALA A 344 -10.36 2.81 3.67
C ALA A 344 -9.95 4.29 3.71
N ALA A 345 -10.89 5.22 3.46
CA ALA A 345 -10.62 6.65 3.48
C ALA A 345 -10.09 7.15 4.83
N ILE A 346 -10.66 6.65 5.94
CA ILE A 346 -10.20 6.99 7.28
C ILE A 346 -8.79 6.46 7.51
N ARG A 347 -8.49 5.22 7.10
CA ARG A 347 -7.18 4.57 7.24
C ARG A 347 -6.07 5.20 6.40
N ARG A 348 -6.36 5.67 5.18
CA ARG A 348 -5.40 6.33 4.26
C ARG A 348 -4.54 7.42 4.90
N ARG A 349 -5.02 8.07 5.97
CA ARG A 349 -4.37 9.22 6.61
C ARG A 349 -4.14 9.04 8.11
N ILE A 350 -4.33 7.84 8.63
CA ILE A 350 -3.78 7.46 9.93
C ILE A 350 -2.30 7.13 9.68
N SER A 351 -1.49 8.17 9.46
CA SER A 351 -0.05 8.03 9.40
C SER A 351 0.49 7.95 10.83
N GLU A 352 0.89 6.74 11.23
CA GLU A 352 1.65 6.50 12.45
C GLU A 352 3.10 6.98 12.25
N GLY A 353 3.70 7.54 13.29
CA GLY A 353 5.09 7.97 13.27
C GLY A 353 5.34 9.37 13.82
N LEU A 354 6.61 9.74 13.81
CA LEU A 354 7.08 11.05 14.22
C LEU A 354 6.90 12.04 13.08
N SER A 355 6.30 13.21 13.35
CA SER A 355 6.22 14.28 12.35
C SER A 355 7.43 15.20 12.49
N LEU A 356 8.20 15.31 11.40
CA LEU A 356 9.32 16.22 11.23
C LEU A 356 8.91 17.34 10.28
N GLU A 357 8.87 18.56 10.78
CA GLU A 357 8.55 19.75 10.01
C GLU A 357 9.84 20.56 9.81
N LEU A 358 10.24 20.74 8.56
CA LEU A 358 11.46 21.39 8.14
C LEU A 358 11.12 22.68 7.43
N CYS A 359 11.86 23.74 7.71
CA CYS A 359 11.75 25.01 7.01
C CYS A 359 13.16 25.47 6.59
N ALA A 360 13.34 25.73 5.30
CA ALA A 360 14.59 26.27 4.76
C ALA A 360 14.34 27.04 3.47
N LYS A 361 15.39 27.74 3.00
CA LYS A 361 15.36 28.39 1.70
C LYS A 361 15.21 27.35 0.59
N ASP A 362 14.20 27.53 -0.26
CA ASP A 362 13.97 26.66 -1.40
C ASP A 362 15.15 26.78 -2.38
N ARG A 363 15.73 25.64 -2.74
CA ARG A 363 16.91 25.56 -3.61
C ARG A 363 16.96 24.22 -4.30
N VAL A 364 17.57 24.20 -5.48
CA VAL A 364 17.85 22.96 -6.20
C VAL A 364 18.69 22.03 -5.31
N GLY A 365 18.25 20.78 -5.18
CA GLY A 365 18.90 19.76 -4.36
C GLY A 365 18.46 19.73 -2.89
N LEU A 366 17.59 20.63 -2.43
CA LEU A 366 17.12 20.67 -1.03
C LEU A 366 16.47 19.34 -0.60
N LEU A 367 15.48 18.88 -1.36
CA LEU A 367 14.80 17.62 -1.06
C LEU A 367 15.76 16.45 -1.11
N SER A 368 16.68 16.42 -2.09
CA SER A 368 17.68 15.35 -2.20
C SER A 368 18.60 15.29 -0.98
N GLU A 369 19.06 16.44 -0.49
CA GLU A 369 19.88 16.54 0.72
C GLU A 369 19.11 16.05 1.94
N VAL A 370 17.88 16.54 2.13
CA VAL A 370 17.06 16.17 3.29
C VAL A 370 16.69 14.70 3.28
N THR A 371 16.24 14.15 2.14
CA THR A 371 15.93 12.72 2.03
C THR A 371 17.17 11.86 2.21
N ARG A 372 18.35 12.36 1.84
CA ARG A 372 19.63 11.67 2.12
C ARG A 372 19.89 11.63 3.62
N VAL A 373 19.78 12.76 4.33
CA VAL A 373 19.98 12.82 5.79
C VAL A 373 18.99 11.92 6.54
N LEU A 374 17.71 11.93 6.16
CA LEU A 374 16.71 11.03 6.75
C LEU A 374 17.07 9.56 6.55
N ARG A 375 17.50 9.20 5.32
CA ARG A 375 17.93 7.84 4.99
C ARG A 375 19.20 7.42 5.74
N GLU A 376 20.20 8.30 5.82
CA GLU A 376 21.47 8.08 6.55
C GLU A 376 21.24 7.93 8.07
N ASN A 377 20.16 8.48 8.60
CA ASN A 377 19.75 8.29 9.99
C ASN A 377 18.78 7.09 10.19
N GLY A 378 18.61 6.23 9.19
CA GLY A 378 17.79 5.02 9.28
C GLY A 378 16.28 5.27 9.35
N LEU A 379 15.82 6.41 8.83
CA LEU A 379 14.40 6.78 8.84
C LEU A 379 13.74 6.47 7.51
N SER A 380 12.58 5.84 7.58
CA SER A 380 11.72 5.63 6.42
C SER A 380 10.66 6.72 6.37
N VAL A 381 10.49 7.33 5.20
CA VAL A 381 9.46 8.34 4.95
C VAL A 381 8.18 7.63 4.54
N THR A 382 7.20 7.56 5.45
CA THR A 382 5.88 7.00 5.15
C THR A 382 4.99 8.00 4.42
N ARG A 383 5.21 9.30 4.67
CA ARG A 383 4.53 10.39 3.97
C ARG A 383 5.38 11.65 3.96
N ALA A 384 5.37 12.35 2.83
CA ALA A 384 5.95 13.68 2.71
C ALA A 384 4.90 14.68 2.22
N GLY A 385 4.88 15.87 2.79
CA GLY A 385 4.18 17.04 2.28
C GLY A 385 5.21 18.13 2.03
N VAL A 386 5.34 18.59 0.78
CA VAL A 386 6.25 19.67 0.41
C VAL A 386 5.41 20.85 -0.03
N THR A 387 5.67 22.01 0.56
CA THR A 387 5.01 23.27 0.20
C THR A 387 6.05 24.38 0.13
N THR A 388 6.00 25.20 -0.91
CA THR A 388 6.85 26.38 -1.02
C THR A 388 6.00 27.63 -0.74
N VAL A 389 6.46 28.47 0.19
CA VAL A 389 5.83 29.75 0.56
C VAL A 389 6.87 30.85 0.40
N GLY A 390 6.75 31.65 -0.66
CA GLY A 390 7.78 32.64 -1.01
C GLY A 390 9.09 31.96 -1.39
N GLU A 391 10.20 32.36 -0.75
CA GLU A 391 11.52 31.72 -0.94
C GLU A 391 11.78 30.54 0.01
N LEU A 392 10.80 30.15 0.83
CA LEU A 392 10.97 29.10 1.84
C LEU A 392 10.21 27.83 1.45
N ALA A 393 10.92 26.70 1.45
CA ALA A 393 10.33 25.38 1.41
C ALA A 393 10.00 24.92 2.83
N VAL A 394 8.72 24.64 3.07
CA VAL A 394 8.20 23.97 4.26
C VAL A 394 7.91 22.52 3.91
N ILE A 395 8.65 21.61 4.51
CA ILE A 395 8.59 20.18 4.24
C ILE A 395 8.17 19.45 5.52
N VAL A 396 7.08 18.69 5.44
CA VAL A 396 6.60 17.85 6.54
C VAL A 396 6.81 16.40 6.17
N PHE A 397 7.69 15.70 6.89
CA PHE A 397 7.83 14.26 6.81
C PHE A 397 7.13 13.58 7.97
N TYR A 398 6.42 12.50 7.68
CA TYR A 398 6.06 11.50 8.66
C TYR A 398 7.06 10.37 8.49
N VAL A 399 7.76 10.07 9.58
CA VAL A 399 8.84 9.11 9.59
C VAL A 399 8.61 8.04 10.64
N SER A 400 8.97 6.83 10.29
CA SER A 400 9.17 5.70 11.19
C SER A 400 10.65 5.31 11.15
N ASP A 401 11.07 4.45 12.09
CA ASP A 401 12.32 3.73 11.87
C ASP A 401 12.21 2.84 10.61
N ALA A 402 13.33 2.33 10.12
CA ALA A 402 13.38 1.41 8.99
C ALA A 402 12.57 0.10 9.21
N SER A 403 12.21 -0.22 10.45
CA SER A 403 11.40 -1.38 10.84
C SER A 403 9.90 -1.08 11.03
N GLY A 404 9.45 0.17 10.81
CA GLY A 404 8.07 0.62 11.00
C GLY A 404 7.69 1.02 12.44
N ASN A 405 8.63 1.03 13.39
CA ASN A 405 8.39 1.42 14.79
C ASN A 405 8.54 2.93 15.02
N PRO A 406 8.05 3.47 16.16
CA PRO A 406 8.30 4.85 16.57
C PRO A 406 9.79 5.17 16.69
N VAL A 407 10.16 6.36 16.20
CA VAL A 407 11.55 6.85 16.17
C VAL A 407 12.09 7.11 17.58
N ASP A 408 13.28 6.57 17.85
CA ASP A 408 14.00 6.75 19.11
C ASP A 408 14.41 8.20 19.37
N THR A 409 14.41 8.59 20.65
CA THR A 409 14.77 9.94 21.09
C THR A 409 16.20 10.33 20.73
N LYS A 410 17.14 9.39 20.71
CA LYS A 410 18.52 9.62 20.28
C LYS A 410 18.63 10.03 18.81
N THR A 411 17.87 9.36 17.93
CA THR A 411 17.82 9.65 16.50
C THR A 411 17.21 11.03 16.23
N ILE A 412 16.23 11.44 17.05
CA ILE A 412 15.65 12.79 16.99
C ILE A 412 16.69 13.85 17.34
N GLU A 413 17.54 13.59 18.33
CA GLU A 413 18.60 14.53 18.74
C GLU A 413 19.73 14.63 17.72
N THR A 414 20.14 13.53 17.08
CA THR A 414 21.11 13.57 15.98
C THR A 414 20.57 14.34 14.78
N LEU A 415 19.32 14.08 14.37
CA LEU A 415 18.66 14.87 13.33
C LEU A 415 18.61 16.36 13.66
N ARG A 416 18.27 16.72 14.90
CA ARG A 416 18.28 18.12 15.35
C ARG A 416 19.67 18.75 15.26
N LYS A 417 20.73 17.98 15.52
CA LYS A 417 22.10 18.48 15.43
C LYS A 417 22.58 18.62 13.99
N GLU A 418 22.20 17.71 13.11
CA GLU A 418 22.67 17.65 11.72
C GLU A 418 21.85 18.57 10.80
N ILE A 419 20.53 18.47 10.86
CA ILE A 419 19.62 19.32 10.09
C ILE A 419 19.52 20.72 10.70
N GLY A 420 19.51 20.83 12.03
CA GLY A 420 19.35 22.11 12.75
C GLY A 420 20.49 23.10 12.53
N GLN A 421 21.63 22.67 12.00
CA GLN A 421 22.74 23.56 11.60
C GLN A 421 22.47 24.28 10.27
N THR A 422 21.67 23.66 9.40
CA THR A 422 21.47 24.12 8.02
C THR A 422 20.03 24.61 7.78
N MET A 423 19.07 24.14 8.59
CA MET A 423 17.63 24.30 8.39
C MET A 423 16.91 24.37 9.74
N MET A 424 15.72 24.97 9.79
CA MET A 424 14.89 24.86 11.00
C MET A 424 14.16 23.51 11.00
N LEU A 425 14.35 22.72 12.06
CA LEU A 425 13.67 21.43 12.27
C LEU A 425 12.78 21.52 13.52
N ASN A 426 11.48 21.32 13.32
CA ASN A 426 10.50 21.16 14.39
C ASN A 426 10.02 19.70 14.44
N VAL A 427 9.89 19.18 15.66
CA VAL A 427 9.54 17.76 15.89
C VAL A 427 8.24 17.71 16.68
N LYS A 428 7.18 17.24 16.03
CA LYS A 428 5.86 17.06 16.65
C LYS A 428 5.63 15.58 16.92
N LYS A 429 5.65 15.19 18.20
CA LYS A 429 5.18 13.86 18.63
C LYS A 429 3.66 13.85 18.63
N VAL A 430 3.05 12.83 18.03
CA VAL A 430 1.64 12.50 18.31
C VAL A 430 1.58 12.08 19.80
N PRO A 431 0.65 12.62 20.62
CA PRO A 431 0.56 12.24 22.01
C PRO A 431 0.25 10.75 22.13
N VAL A 432 1.24 9.98 22.58
CA VAL A 432 1.06 8.62 23.08
C VAL A 432 0.53 8.76 24.50
N SER A 433 -0.68 8.27 24.77
CA SER A 433 -1.24 8.29 26.13
C SER A 433 -0.45 7.33 27.02
N SER A 434 0.60 7.81 27.68
CA SER A 434 1.13 7.16 28.87
C SER A 434 0.65 7.94 30.09
N ALA A 435 -0.56 7.63 30.53
CA ALA A 435 -0.97 7.88 31.91
C ALA A 435 -1.48 6.55 32.47
N LYS A 436 -0.55 5.78 33.05
CA LYS A 436 -0.93 4.84 34.11
C LYS A 436 -1.54 5.69 35.21
N ALA A 437 -2.80 5.43 35.56
CA ALA A 437 -3.38 5.95 36.79
C ALA A 437 -2.52 5.47 37.97
N PRO A 438 -2.20 6.32 38.96
CA PRO A 438 -1.60 5.84 40.18
C PRO A 438 -2.62 4.98 40.92
N GLU A 439 -2.21 3.77 41.27
CA GLU A 439 -2.93 2.93 42.22
C GLU A 439 -3.13 3.72 43.52
N ALA A 440 -4.38 3.76 43.99
CA ALA A 440 -4.76 4.08 45.35
C ALA A 440 -5.87 3.13 45.76
#